data_AF-A0A5J6J514-F1
#
_entry.id   AF-A0A5J6J514-F1
#
_cell.length_a   1.000
_cell.length_b   1.000
_cell.length_c   1.000
_cell.angle_alpha   90.00
_cell.angle_beta   90.00
_cell.angle_gamma   90.00
#
_symmetry.space_group_name_H-M   'P 1'
#
loop_
_entity.id
_entity.type
_entity.pdbx_description
1 polymer ?
#
loop_
_entity_poly.entity_id
_entity_poly.type
_entity_poly.pdbx_seq_one_letter_code
_entity_poly.pdbx_strand_id
1 'polypeptide(L)'
;MYLLNRFDDHSKIGEVSKEQLQFLIDHLSDDEEPGMYVDSDVLKSLVAIGADRMLIGMLENSLGHHYWMRFTWCTKPPFQPLIQVVPATPGRRGGRA
;
A
#
# COMPACT_ATOMS: atom_id res chain seq x y z
N MET A 1 -7.53 -5.00 2.31
CA MET A 1 -7.01 -3.71 2.80
C MET A 1 -5.69 -3.46 2.10
N TYR A 2 -5.47 -2.26 1.58
CA TYR A 2 -4.31 -1.93 0.76
C TYR A 2 -3.44 -0.92 1.49
N LEU A 3 -2.13 -0.99 1.29
CA LEU A 3 -1.17 -0.08 1.88
C LEU A 3 -0.69 0.89 0.79
N LEU A 4 -0.84 2.19 1.03
CA LEU A 4 -0.26 3.24 0.20
C LEU A 4 1.15 3.56 0.71
N ASN A 5 2.12 3.57 -0.21
CA ASN A 5 3.50 3.91 0.06
C ASN A 5 3.97 4.98 -0.92
N ARG A 6 4.82 5.91 -0.46
CA ARG A 6 5.50 6.84 -1.35
C ARG A 6 6.39 6.09 -2.32
N PHE A 7 6.48 6.56 -3.55
CA PHE A 7 7.34 5.94 -4.55
C PHE A 7 8.82 6.26 -4.31
N ASP A 8 9.13 7.49 -3.87
CA ASP A 8 10.50 7.97 -3.71
C ASP A 8 11.27 7.22 -2.62
N ASP A 9 10.67 7.11 -1.44
CA ASP A 9 11.30 6.66 -0.20
C ASP A 9 10.64 5.41 0.39
N HIS A 10 9.63 4.85 -0.28
CA HIS A 10 8.84 3.70 0.19
C HIS A 10 8.18 3.91 1.56
N SER A 11 8.09 5.16 2.03
CA SER A 11 7.47 5.49 3.31
C SER A 11 5.98 5.19 3.26
N LYS A 12 5.48 4.62 4.36
CA LYS A 12 4.06 4.35 4.54
C LYS A 12 3.28 5.66 4.61
N ILE A 13 2.31 5.82 3.70
CA ILE A 13 1.33 6.92 3.71
C ILE A 13 0.18 6.55 4.65
N GLY A 14 -0.41 5.37 4.41
CA GLY A 14 -1.63 4.97 5.10
C GLY A 14 -2.23 3.68 4.57
N GLU A 15 -3.27 3.20 5.24
CA GLU A 15 -4.03 2.03 4.82
C GLU A 15 -5.39 2.47 4.27
N VAL A 16 -5.77 1.94 3.12
CA VAL A 16 -6.99 2.30 2.40
C VAL A 16 -7.85 1.08 2.12
N SER A 17 -9.16 1.32 2.00
CA SER A 17 -10.11 0.29 1.58
C SER A 17 -9.96 -0.03 0.09
N LYS A 18 -10.57 -1.13 -0.36
CA LYS A 18 -10.60 -1.46 -1.79
C LYS A 18 -11.32 -0.39 -2.59
N GLU A 19 -12.40 0.16 -2.06
CA GLU A 19 -13.22 1.17 -2.71
C GLU A 19 -12.46 2.49 -2.87
N GLN A 20 -11.76 2.92 -1.82
CA GLN A 20 -10.89 4.10 -1.85
C GLN A 20 -9.75 3.92 -2.85
N LEU A 21 -9.12 2.74 -2.88
CA LEU A 21 -8.09 2.46 -3.88
C LEU A 21 -8.66 2.46 -5.31
N GLN A 22 -9.82 1.84 -5.52
CA GLN A 22 -10.46 1.79 -6.84
C GLN A 22 -10.79 3.21 -7.33
N PHE A 23 -11.27 4.08 -6.44
CA PHE A 23 -11.53 5.48 -6.76
C PHE A 23 -10.26 6.21 -7.20
N LEU A 24 -9.14 6.02 -6.50
CA LEU A 24 -7.86 6.58 -6.91
C LEU A 24 -7.41 6.02 -8.26
N ILE A 25 -7.53 4.71 -8.49
CA ILE A 25 -7.17 4.10 -9.77
C ILE A 25 -8.00 4.70 -10.91
N ASP A 26 -9.31 4.84 -10.71
CA ASP A 26 -10.24 5.35 -11.73
C ASP A 26 -9.96 6.81 -12.13
N HIS A 27 -9.46 7.62 -11.19
CA HIS A 27 -9.25 9.06 -11.40
C HIS A 27 -7.79 9.47 -11.61
N LEU A 28 -6.82 8.63 -11.23
CA LEU A 28 -5.39 8.98 -11.22
C LEU A 28 -4.49 7.93 -11.88
N SER A 29 -4.97 6.71 -12.11
CA SER A 29 -4.13 5.70 -12.77
C SER A 29 -4.13 5.98 -14.26
N ASP A 30 -2.95 6.28 -14.78
CA ASP A 30 -2.68 6.11 -16.20
C ASP A 30 -2.29 4.65 -16.44
N ASP A 31 -2.88 4.00 -17.45
CA ASP A 31 -2.58 2.62 -17.84
C ASP A 31 -1.09 2.40 -18.23
N GLU A 32 -0.35 3.47 -18.47
CA GLU A 32 1.02 3.44 -18.97
C GLU A 32 2.10 3.49 -17.87
N GLU A 33 1.76 3.86 -16.63
CA GLU A 33 2.75 4.03 -15.56
C GLU A 33 2.43 3.27 -14.26
N PRO A 34 3.42 2.57 -13.67
CA PRO A 34 3.26 1.98 -12.35
C PRO A 34 3.31 3.09 -11.28
N GLY A 35 2.15 3.60 -10.88
CA GLY A 35 1.99 4.54 -9.78
C GLY A 35 1.19 5.77 -10.15
N MET A 36 0.66 6.43 -9.13
CA MET A 36 -0.20 7.61 -9.29
C MET A 36 0.54 8.86 -8.83
N TYR A 37 0.33 9.95 -9.56
CA TYR A 37 0.85 11.26 -9.21
C TYR A 37 -0.26 12.09 -8.56
N VAL A 38 0.10 12.74 -7.46
CA VAL A 38 -0.80 13.65 -6.74
C VAL A 38 -0.05 14.93 -6.43
N ASP A 39 -0.73 16.04 -6.66
CA ASP A 39 -0.35 17.37 -6.20
C ASP A 39 -1.52 18.03 -5.45
N SER A 40 -1.32 19.28 -5.03
CA SER A 40 -2.34 20.02 -4.30
C SER A 40 -3.62 20.28 -5.11
N ASP A 41 -3.54 20.39 -6.43
CA ASP A 41 -4.69 20.67 -7.28
C ASP A 41 -5.46 19.40 -7.63
N VAL A 42 -4.75 18.28 -7.80
CA VAL A 42 -5.34 16.94 -7.87
C VAL A 42 -6.09 16.63 -6.57
N LEU A 43 -5.52 16.92 -5.39
CA LEU A 43 -6.22 16.69 -4.11
C LEU A 43 -7.51 17.49 -4.00
N LYS A 44 -7.49 18.77 -4.38
CA LYS A 44 -8.72 19.59 -4.44
C LYS A 44 -9.74 19.00 -5.42
N SER A 45 -9.28 18.47 -6.55
CA SER A 45 -10.15 17.84 -7.55
C SER A 45 -10.80 16.58 -6.99
N LEU A 46 -10.04 15.72 -6.30
CA LEU A 46 -10.58 14.53 -5.64
C LEU A 46 -11.60 14.89 -4.56
N VAL A 47 -11.36 15.94 -3.77
CA VAL A 47 -12.34 16.46 -2.80
C VAL A 47 -13.63 16.91 -3.50
N ALA A 48 -13.52 17.62 -4.62
CA ALA A 48 -14.67 18.09 -5.39
C ALA A 48 -15.49 16.93 -5.99
N ILE A 49 -14.85 15.83 -6.36
CA ILE A 49 -15.49 14.62 -6.89
C ILE A 49 -16.17 13.81 -5.77
N GLY A 50 -15.86 14.10 -4.50
CA GLY A 50 -16.45 13.42 -3.34
C GLY A 50 -15.57 12.32 -2.78
N ALA A 51 -14.25 12.42 -2.93
CA ALA A 51 -13.31 11.53 -2.27
C ALA A 51 -13.49 11.54 -0.74
N ASP A 52 -13.19 10.41 -0.12
CA ASP A 52 -13.25 10.24 1.32
C ASP A 52 -12.32 11.25 2.02
N ARG A 53 -12.86 12.01 2.98
CA ARG A 53 -12.10 13.02 3.73
C ARG A 53 -10.90 12.43 4.47
N MET A 54 -11.02 11.19 4.93
CA MET A 54 -9.92 10.49 5.61
C MET A 54 -8.79 10.16 4.64
N LEU A 55 -9.13 9.73 3.42
CA LEU A 55 -8.16 9.48 2.36
C LEU A 55 -7.43 10.75 1.97
N ILE A 56 -8.16 11.85 1.75
CA ILE A 56 -7.59 13.15 1.41
C ILE A 56 -6.67 13.64 2.52
N GLY A 57 -7.11 13.59 3.78
CA GLY A 57 -6.28 14.01 4.90
C GLY A 57 -4.97 13.21 5.02
N MET A 58 -4.99 11.90 4.70
CA MET A 58 -3.77 11.09 4.65
C MET A 58 -2.83 11.53 3.52
N LEU A 59 -3.37 11.77 2.33
CA LEU A 59 -2.58 12.20 1.18
C LEU A 59 -2.03 13.61 1.36
N GLU A 60 -2.83 14.55 1.88
CA GLU A 60 -2.40 15.91 2.23
C GLU A 60 -1.29 15.90 3.27
N ASN A 61 -1.44 15.11 4.34
CA ASN A 61 -0.42 14.98 5.38
C ASN A 61 0.89 14.38 4.85
N SER A 62 0.79 13.43 3.91
CA SER A 62 1.97 12.84 3.26
C SER A 62 2.61 13.77 2.23
N LEU A 63 1.81 14.57 1.53
CA LEU A 63 2.30 15.59 0.60
C LEU A 63 3.06 16.68 1.37
N GLY A 64 2.53 17.10 2.53
CA GLY A 64 3.19 18.05 3.43
C GLY A 64 3.56 19.36 2.72
N HIS A 65 4.86 19.61 2.55
CA HIS A 65 5.40 20.79 1.86
C HIS A 65 5.90 20.50 0.44
N HIS A 66 5.73 19.28 -0.06
CA HIS A 66 6.14 18.93 -1.42
C HIS A 66 5.13 19.46 -2.44
N TYR A 67 5.62 19.91 -3.59
CA TYR A 67 4.76 20.39 -4.68
C TYR A 67 3.91 19.25 -5.27
N TRP A 68 4.50 18.06 -5.35
CA TRP A 68 3.88 16.85 -5.86
C TRP A 68 4.46 15.62 -5.15
N MET A 69 3.76 14.50 -5.24
CA MET A 69 4.17 13.21 -4.70
C MET A 69 3.69 12.10 -5.62
N ARG A 70 4.56 11.11 -5.87
CA ARG A 70 4.16 9.85 -6.51
C ARG A 70 3.98 8.77 -5.44
N PHE A 71 2.95 7.95 -5.57
CA PHE A 71 2.72 6.84 -4.65
C PHE A 71 2.33 5.57 -5.39
N THR A 72 2.57 4.44 -4.71
CA THR A 72 2.19 3.10 -5.16
C THR A 72 1.39 2.41 -4.06
N TRP A 73 0.70 1.34 -4.44
CA TRP A 73 -0.06 0.53 -3.49
C TRP A 73 0.40 -0.92 -3.53
N CYS A 74 0.32 -1.58 -2.38
CA CYS A 74 0.51 -3.02 -2.29
C CYS A 74 -0.66 -3.65 -1.56
N THR A 75 -1.06 -4.85 -2.01
CA THR A 75 -1.90 -5.73 -1.19
C THR A 75 -1.09 -6.14 0.02
N LYS A 76 -1.58 -5.83 1.22
CA LYS A 76 -1.05 -6.44 2.44
C LYS A 76 -1.17 -7.95 2.22
N PRO A 77 -0.08 -8.75 2.23
CA PRO A 77 -0.24 -10.19 2.13
C PRO A 77 -1.17 -10.60 3.27
N PRO A 78 -2.11 -11.54 3.05
CA PRO A 78 -2.80 -12.14 4.17
C PRO A 78 -1.70 -12.63 5.11
N PHE A 79 -1.78 -12.24 6.38
CA PHE A 79 -0.91 -12.74 7.43
C PHE A 79 -1.00 -14.27 7.36
N GLN A 80 -0.05 -14.91 6.68
CA GLN A 80 0.19 -16.33 6.84
C GLN A 80 1.12 -16.37 8.05
N PRO A 81 0.66 -16.75 9.25
CA PRO A 81 1.60 -17.19 10.26
C PRO A 81 2.31 -18.41 9.63
N LEU A 82 3.55 -18.21 9.18
CA LEU A 82 4.47 -19.29 8.83
C LEU A 82 4.84 -20.02 10.12
N ILE A 83 3.87 -20.69 10.74
CA ILE A 83 4.16 -21.87 11.55
C ILE A 83 4.49 -22.95 10.51
N GLN A 84 5.70 -22.87 9.95
CA GLN A 84 6.33 -24.06 9.40
C GLN A 84 6.54 -24.99 10.59
N VAL A 85 5.56 -25.87 10.81
CA VAL A 85 5.77 -27.07 11.60
C VAL A 85 6.81 -27.86 10.83
N VAL A 86 8.09 -27.66 11.16
CA VAL A 86 9.16 -28.52 10.68
C VAL A 86 8.81 -29.91 11.22
N PRO A 87 8.54 -30.92 10.37
CA PRO A 87 8.43 -32.27 10.89
C PRO A 87 9.79 -32.63 11.47
N ALA A 88 9.84 -32.80 12.79
CA ALA A 88 11.03 -33.27 13.48
C ALA A 88 11.47 -34.57 12.80
N THR A 89 12.61 -34.54 12.10
CA THR A 89 13.19 -35.72 11.48
C THR A 89 13.52 -36.69 12.62
N PRO A 90 12.96 -37.91 12.66
CA PRO A 90 13.34 -38.86 13.69
C PRO A 90 14.80 -39.23 13.48
N GLY A 91 15.63 -38.84 14.45
CA GLY A 91 17.06 -39.14 14.45
C GLY A 91 17.28 -40.64 14.29
N ARG A 92 17.93 -41.00 13.19
CA ARG A 92 18.42 -42.34 12.90
C ARG A 92 19.45 -42.72 13.98
N ARG A 93 19.00 -43.39 15.05
CA ARG A 93 19.89 -44.01 16.04
C ARG A 93 20.60 -45.17 15.35
N GLY A 94 21.77 -44.86 14.78
CA GLY A 94 22.75 -45.85 14.36
C GLY A 94 23.17 -46.67 15.57
N GLY A 95 23.11 -47.99 15.42
CA GLY A 95 23.56 -48.95 16.41
C GLY A 95 25.04 -48.81 16.72
N ARG A 96 25.38 -49.06 17.99
CA ARG A 96 26.70 -49.50 18.40
C ARG A 96 26.62 -50.11 19.79
N ALA A 97 26.67 -51.43 19.84
CA ALA A 97 27.54 -52.24 20.69
C ALA A 97 27.29 -53.71 20.34
#